data_AF-A0A2D4SRX2-F1
#
_entry.id   AF-A0A2D4SRX2-F1
#
_cell.length_a   1.000
_cell.length_b   1.000
_cell.length_c   1.000
_cell.angle_alpha   90.00
_cell.angle_beta   90.00
_cell.angle_gamma   90.00
#
_symmetry.space_group_name_H-M   'P 1'
#
loop_
_entity.id
_entity.type
_entity.pdbx_description
1 polymer ?
#
loop_
_entity_poly.entity_id
_entity_poly.type
_entity_poly.pdbx_seq_one_letter_code
_entity_poly.pdbx_strand_id
1 'polypeptide(L)'
;GRGAVIVGGDYSTVEGPSGAILGGSKHIVDGEYSTIVGGLENHASGRFSTVGAGHNNKSFGETAATWGGGGNRSLGVGSTILGGFANTSEGNSAVIVGGSFNFTHGQFNALVLGGTRNQADGIHSVVIGGTDNQDKGEGSIIVGGVQNLNLGAFSSVLGQFEQVQTSSYHSLQ
;
A
#
# COMPACT_ATOMS: atom_id res chain seq x y z
N GLY A 1 -22.54 -10.64 -8.82
CA GLY A 1 -23.43 -9.51 -9.17
C GLY A 1 -23.90 -9.58 -10.62
N ARG A 2 -24.68 -8.59 -11.08
CA ARG A 2 -25.05 -8.47 -12.50
C ARG A 2 -23.79 -8.25 -13.34
N GLY A 3 -23.60 -9.01 -14.42
CA GLY A 3 -22.44 -8.88 -15.31
C GLY A 3 -21.12 -9.38 -14.73
N ALA A 4 -21.18 -10.18 -13.65
CA ALA A 4 -19.99 -10.80 -13.07
C ALA A 4 -19.41 -11.90 -13.97
N VAL A 5 -18.08 -12.04 -13.98
CA VAL A 5 -17.37 -13.06 -14.78
C VAL A 5 -16.34 -13.79 -13.92
N ILE A 6 -16.34 -15.13 -14.01
CA ILE A 6 -15.24 -15.99 -13.56
C ILE A 6 -14.80 -16.79 -14.79
N VAL A 7 -13.58 -16.55 -15.28
CA VAL A 7 -13.06 -17.19 -16.50
C VAL A 7 -12.60 -18.62 -16.21
N GLY A 8 -11.97 -18.86 -15.06
CA GLY A 8 -11.51 -20.18 -14.63
C GLY A 8 -11.05 -20.20 -13.18
N GLY A 9 -10.72 -21.39 -12.67
CA GLY A 9 -10.32 -21.58 -11.27
C GLY A 9 -11.35 -22.32 -10.42
N ASP A 10 -11.14 -22.37 -9.11
CA ASP A 10 -12.03 -23.00 -8.14
C ASP A 10 -12.29 -22.12 -6.90
N TYR A 11 -13.39 -22.41 -6.20
CA TYR A 11 -13.80 -21.79 -4.92
C TYR A 11 -13.84 -20.26 -4.90
N SER A 12 -14.07 -19.60 -6.04
CA SER A 12 -14.06 -18.14 -6.14
C SER A 12 -15.48 -17.57 -6.26
N THR A 13 -15.71 -16.38 -5.70
CA THR A 13 -17.01 -15.72 -5.64
C THR A 13 -16.93 -14.29 -6.19
N VAL A 14 -17.87 -13.93 -7.06
CA VAL A 14 -18.05 -12.55 -7.55
C VAL A 14 -19.45 -12.04 -7.18
N GLU A 15 -19.52 -11.25 -6.11
CA GLU A 15 -20.75 -10.62 -5.63
C GLU A 15 -20.94 -9.22 -6.24
N GLY A 16 -19.84 -8.50 -6.47
CA GLY A 16 -19.83 -7.16 -7.05
C GLY A 16 -20.48 -7.10 -8.45
N PRO A 17 -21.27 -6.07 -8.77
CA PRO A 17 -21.72 -5.84 -10.14
C PRO A 17 -20.52 -5.59 -11.06
N SER A 18 -20.52 -6.21 -12.24
CA SER A 18 -19.44 -6.11 -13.23
C SER A 18 -18.04 -6.48 -12.71
N GLY A 19 -17.96 -7.27 -11.63
CA GLY A 19 -16.70 -7.80 -11.13
C GLY A 19 -16.14 -8.94 -11.99
N ALA A 20 -14.82 -9.13 -11.97
CA ALA A 20 -14.16 -10.15 -12.79
C ALA A 20 -13.06 -10.92 -12.04
N ILE A 21 -12.99 -12.24 -12.29
CA ILE A 21 -11.90 -13.12 -11.89
C ILE A 21 -11.40 -13.86 -13.13
N LEU A 22 -10.12 -13.73 -13.46
CA LEU A 22 -9.55 -14.33 -14.67
C LEU A 22 -8.99 -15.75 -14.46
N GLY A 23 -8.70 -16.14 -13.21
CA GLY A 23 -8.15 -17.45 -12.87
C GLY A 23 -7.84 -17.57 -11.38
N GLY A 24 -7.26 -18.69 -10.96
CA GLY A 24 -6.79 -18.89 -9.58
C GLY A 24 -7.78 -19.60 -8.67
N SER A 25 -7.63 -19.42 -7.36
CA SER A 25 -8.40 -20.16 -6.36
C SER A 25 -8.78 -19.29 -5.17
N LYS A 26 -9.98 -19.50 -4.63
CA LYS A 26 -10.49 -18.87 -3.40
C LYS A 26 -10.50 -17.34 -3.43
N HIS A 27 -10.84 -16.75 -4.57
CA HIS A 27 -10.93 -15.31 -4.72
C HIS A 27 -12.29 -14.76 -4.29
N ILE A 28 -12.31 -13.56 -3.73
CA ILE A 28 -13.55 -12.83 -3.40
C ILE A 28 -13.53 -11.48 -4.11
N VAL A 29 -14.56 -11.20 -4.91
CA VAL A 29 -14.78 -9.93 -5.60
C VAL A 29 -16.16 -9.43 -5.25
N ASP A 30 -16.27 -8.53 -4.27
CA ASP A 30 -17.54 -7.93 -3.86
C ASP A 30 -17.66 -6.43 -4.22
N GLY A 31 -16.55 -5.80 -4.66
CA GLY A 31 -16.54 -4.44 -5.19
C GLY A 31 -17.19 -4.31 -6.57
N GLU A 32 -17.86 -3.19 -6.82
CA GLU A 32 -18.39 -2.87 -8.16
C GLU A 32 -17.22 -2.60 -9.12
N TYR A 33 -17.24 -3.23 -10.30
CA TYR A 33 -16.18 -3.15 -11.31
C TYR A 33 -14.78 -3.61 -10.84
N SER A 34 -14.68 -4.33 -9.72
CA SER A 34 -13.39 -4.78 -9.22
C SER A 34 -12.91 -6.04 -9.94
N THR A 35 -11.58 -6.21 -10.00
CA THR A 35 -10.95 -7.30 -10.77
C THR A 35 -9.88 -8.01 -9.97
N ILE A 36 -9.85 -9.34 -10.08
CA ILE A 36 -8.72 -10.17 -9.66
C ILE A 36 -8.19 -10.92 -10.89
N VAL A 37 -6.91 -10.74 -11.23
CA VAL A 37 -6.33 -11.45 -12.41
C VAL A 37 -6.05 -12.92 -12.07
N GLY A 38 -5.54 -13.22 -10.88
CA GLY A 38 -5.48 -14.60 -10.38
C GLY A 38 -4.71 -14.78 -9.07
N GLY A 39 -4.17 -15.98 -8.86
CA GLY A 39 -3.41 -16.35 -7.66
C GLY A 39 -4.21 -17.22 -6.68
N LEU A 40 -4.04 -16.98 -5.38
CA LEU A 40 -4.70 -17.72 -4.31
C LEU A 40 -5.20 -16.78 -3.21
N GLU A 41 -6.46 -16.91 -2.80
CA GLU A 41 -7.00 -16.25 -1.61
C GLU A 41 -7.00 -14.70 -1.64
N ASN A 42 -7.03 -14.10 -2.83
CA ASN A 42 -7.12 -12.63 -2.98
C ASN A 42 -8.54 -12.08 -2.81
N HIS A 43 -8.66 -10.83 -2.35
CA HIS A 43 -9.94 -10.16 -2.09
C HIS A 43 -9.96 -8.70 -2.60
N ALA A 44 -10.91 -8.39 -3.49
CA ALA A 44 -11.14 -7.07 -4.06
C ALA A 44 -12.55 -6.54 -3.72
N SER A 45 -12.64 -5.65 -2.74
CA SER A 45 -13.92 -5.09 -2.25
C SER A 45 -14.13 -3.61 -2.55
N GLY A 46 -13.05 -2.88 -2.86
CA GLY A 46 -13.16 -1.49 -3.28
C GLY A 46 -13.82 -1.35 -4.64
N ARG A 47 -14.63 -0.31 -4.84
CA ARG A 47 -15.15 0.05 -6.16
C ARG A 47 -13.99 0.32 -7.13
N PHE A 48 -14.02 -0.25 -8.32
CA PHE A 48 -12.92 -0.19 -9.29
C PHE A 48 -11.56 -0.71 -8.77
N SER A 49 -11.54 -1.47 -7.68
CA SER A 49 -10.28 -1.95 -7.13
C SER A 49 -9.73 -3.12 -7.94
N THR A 50 -8.40 -3.26 -7.94
CA THR A 50 -7.72 -4.34 -8.68
C THR A 50 -6.78 -5.10 -7.75
N VAL A 51 -6.81 -6.44 -7.85
CA VAL A 51 -5.68 -7.28 -7.43
C VAL A 51 -5.11 -7.93 -8.69
N GLY A 52 -3.82 -7.73 -8.94
CA GLY A 52 -3.12 -8.39 -10.04
C GLY A 52 -3.03 -9.88 -9.75
N ALA A 53 -2.06 -10.32 -8.97
CA ALA A 53 -1.92 -11.73 -8.61
C ALA A 53 -1.39 -11.92 -7.18
N GLY A 54 -0.90 -13.11 -6.87
CA GLY A 54 -0.24 -13.43 -5.61
C GLY A 54 -1.14 -14.15 -4.62
N HIS A 55 -0.77 -14.08 -3.33
CA HIS A 55 -1.40 -14.86 -2.27
C HIS A 55 -1.95 -13.97 -1.15
N ASN A 56 -3.25 -14.06 -0.84
CA ASN A 56 -3.86 -13.34 0.27
C ASN A 56 -3.69 -11.81 0.20
N ASN A 57 -3.76 -11.24 -1.00
CA ASN A 57 -3.72 -9.81 -1.23
C ASN A 57 -5.12 -9.20 -1.18
N LYS A 58 -5.22 -7.99 -0.64
CA LYS A 58 -6.48 -7.27 -0.37
C LYS A 58 -6.43 -5.89 -1.01
N SER A 59 -7.48 -5.54 -1.74
CA SER A 59 -7.67 -4.20 -2.32
C SER A 59 -9.07 -3.68 -2.01
N PHE A 60 -9.14 -2.86 -0.95
CA PHE A 60 -10.39 -2.45 -0.29
C PHE A 60 -10.75 -0.99 -0.52
N GLY A 61 -9.78 -0.12 -0.82
CA GLY A 61 -10.05 1.27 -1.18
C GLY A 61 -10.69 1.41 -2.55
N GLU A 62 -11.53 2.43 -2.74
CA GLU A 62 -12.02 2.78 -4.08
C GLU A 62 -10.83 3.10 -5.00
N THR A 63 -10.81 2.55 -6.21
CA THR A 63 -9.71 2.62 -7.19
C THR A 63 -8.35 2.09 -6.68
N ALA A 64 -8.31 1.38 -5.55
CA ALA A 64 -7.07 0.85 -5.00
C ALA A 64 -6.52 -0.30 -5.84
N ALA A 65 -5.19 -0.45 -5.86
CA ALA A 65 -4.52 -1.47 -6.67
C ALA A 65 -3.46 -2.24 -5.86
N THR A 66 -3.55 -3.57 -5.85
CA THR A 66 -2.52 -4.45 -5.28
C THR A 66 -2.02 -5.39 -6.37
N TRP A 67 -0.86 -5.10 -6.97
CA TRP A 67 -0.42 -5.79 -8.19
C TRP A 67 0.10 -7.21 -7.96
N GLY A 68 0.67 -7.51 -6.80
CA GLY A 68 1.24 -8.82 -6.53
C GLY A 68 1.72 -9.02 -5.10
N GLY A 69 2.52 -10.06 -4.89
CA GLY A 69 3.12 -10.37 -3.60
C GLY A 69 2.24 -11.23 -2.69
N GLY A 70 2.43 -11.12 -1.38
CA GLY A 70 1.70 -11.93 -0.41
C GLY A 70 1.24 -11.14 0.82
N GLY A 71 -0.04 -11.23 1.19
CA GLY A 71 -0.56 -10.61 2.40
C GLY A 71 -0.65 -9.08 2.35
N ASN A 72 -0.61 -8.46 1.17
CA ASN A 72 -0.64 -6.99 1.05
C ASN A 72 -2.07 -6.44 1.17
N ARG A 73 -2.20 -5.20 1.68
CA ARG A 73 -3.51 -4.56 1.94
C ARG A 73 -3.53 -3.10 1.47
N SER A 74 -4.21 -2.82 0.36
CA SER A 74 -4.45 -1.44 -0.11
C SER A 74 -5.82 -0.97 0.38
N LEU A 75 -5.85 -0.05 1.34
CA LEU A 75 -7.05 0.34 2.10
C LEU A 75 -7.53 1.77 1.77
N GLY A 76 -6.63 2.70 1.47
CA GLY A 76 -6.97 4.08 1.10
C GLY A 76 -7.52 4.21 -0.32
N VAL A 77 -8.27 5.28 -0.60
CA VAL A 77 -8.78 5.58 -1.94
C VAL A 77 -7.61 5.85 -2.88
N GLY A 78 -7.52 5.11 -3.98
CA GLY A 78 -6.43 5.19 -4.96
C GLY A 78 -5.08 4.69 -4.42
N SER A 79 -5.06 4.04 -3.25
CA SER A 79 -3.84 3.47 -2.69
C SER A 79 -3.29 2.36 -3.57
N THR A 80 -1.96 2.27 -3.68
CA THR A 80 -1.32 1.29 -4.55
C THR A 80 -0.20 0.54 -3.83
N ILE A 81 -0.23 -0.78 -3.91
CA ILE A 81 0.90 -1.64 -3.54
C ILE A 81 1.35 -2.43 -4.77
N LEU A 82 2.59 -2.21 -5.21
CA LEU A 82 3.11 -2.88 -6.41
C LEU A 82 3.51 -4.35 -6.14
N GLY A 83 3.90 -4.68 -4.90
CA GLY A 83 4.24 -6.04 -4.51
C GLY A 83 4.80 -6.15 -3.10
N GLY A 84 5.58 -7.21 -2.85
CA GLY A 84 6.22 -7.47 -1.55
C GLY A 84 5.37 -8.33 -0.62
N PHE A 85 5.68 -8.31 0.68
CA PHE A 85 5.05 -9.16 1.68
C PHE A 85 4.49 -8.37 2.86
N ALA A 86 3.23 -8.58 3.19
CA ALA A 86 2.57 -8.01 4.37
C ALA A 86 2.64 -6.46 4.46
N ASN A 87 2.62 -5.77 3.32
CA ASN A 87 2.57 -4.31 3.29
C ASN A 87 1.12 -3.80 3.44
N THR A 88 0.92 -2.65 4.09
CA THR A 88 -0.42 -2.06 4.29
C THR A 88 -0.41 -0.57 3.94
N SER A 89 -1.25 -0.18 2.97
CA SER A 89 -1.36 1.21 2.53
C SER A 89 -2.72 1.80 2.92
N GLU A 90 -2.75 2.66 3.94
CA GLU A 90 -3.99 3.24 4.49
C GLU A 90 -4.30 4.63 3.96
N GLY A 91 -3.27 5.40 3.64
CA GLY A 91 -3.40 6.74 3.07
C GLY A 91 -4.09 6.77 1.71
N ASN A 92 -4.88 7.82 1.46
CA ASN A 92 -5.44 8.09 0.13
C ASN A 92 -4.31 8.44 -0.84
N SER A 93 -4.33 7.83 -2.03
CA SER A 93 -3.27 7.95 -3.04
C SER A 93 -1.87 7.61 -2.53
N ALA A 94 -1.77 6.91 -1.40
CA ALA A 94 -0.50 6.45 -0.87
C ALA A 94 0.03 5.26 -1.67
N VAL A 95 1.35 5.12 -1.71
CA VAL A 95 2.02 4.11 -2.53
C VAL A 95 3.05 3.35 -1.71
N ILE A 96 3.01 2.02 -1.81
CA ILE A 96 4.10 1.15 -1.39
C ILE A 96 4.61 0.39 -2.61
N VAL A 97 5.86 0.64 -3.01
CA VAL A 97 6.43 -0.04 -4.19
C VAL A 97 6.78 -1.50 -3.88
N GLY A 98 7.23 -1.82 -2.67
CA GLY A 98 7.49 -3.21 -2.28
C GLY A 98 8.11 -3.33 -0.90
N GLY A 99 8.90 -4.40 -0.71
CA GLY A 99 9.51 -4.73 0.57
C GLY A 99 8.59 -5.55 1.47
N SER A 100 8.86 -5.54 2.77
CA SER A 100 8.16 -6.38 3.74
C SER A 100 7.69 -5.60 4.96
N PHE A 101 6.43 -5.77 5.36
CA PHE A 101 5.86 -5.12 6.54
C PHE A 101 5.95 -3.58 6.52
N ASN A 102 5.85 -2.96 5.35
CA ASN A 102 5.83 -1.50 5.23
C ASN A 102 4.41 -0.94 5.38
N PHE A 103 4.31 0.30 5.88
CA PHE A 103 3.04 0.97 6.17
C PHE A 103 3.03 2.41 5.65
N THR A 104 1.89 2.85 5.12
CA THR A 104 1.60 4.27 4.83
C THR A 104 0.32 4.69 5.57
N HIS A 105 0.46 5.29 6.75
CA HIS A 105 -0.67 5.79 7.55
C HIS A 105 -0.98 7.27 7.26
N GLY A 106 -0.07 7.99 6.59
CA GLY A 106 -0.28 9.38 6.22
C GLY A 106 -1.56 9.57 5.40
N GLN A 107 -2.39 10.54 5.79
CA GLN A 107 -3.75 10.70 5.25
C GLN A 107 -3.78 10.78 3.72
N PHE A 108 -2.79 11.44 3.12
CA PHE A 108 -2.67 11.63 1.68
C PHE A 108 -1.23 11.48 1.21
N ASN A 109 -1.05 10.83 0.05
CA ASN A 109 0.16 10.86 -0.77
C ASN A 109 1.46 10.42 -0.05
N ALA A 110 1.36 9.60 0.99
CA ALA A 110 2.54 9.03 1.63
C ALA A 110 3.18 7.94 0.74
N LEU A 111 4.50 7.83 0.77
CA LEU A 111 5.25 6.92 -0.11
C LEU A 111 6.25 6.08 0.69
N VAL A 112 6.22 4.77 0.47
CA VAL A 112 7.32 3.87 0.83
C VAL A 112 7.86 3.16 -0.41
N LEU A 113 9.11 3.40 -0.79
CA LEU A 113 9.70 2.74 -1.96
C LEU A 113 10.12 1.28 -1.68
N GLY A 114 10.42 0.92 -0.43
CA GLY A 114 10.77 -0.44 -0.07
C GLY A 114 11.36 -0.60 1.32
N GLY A 115 12.14 -1.67 1.51
CA GLY A 115 12.76 -2.00 2.80
C GLY A 115 11.86 -2.86 3.69
N THR A 116 12.15 -2.87 4.99
CA THR A 116 11.44 -3.69 5.98
C THR A 116 10.92 -2.84 7.13
N ARG A 117 9.64 -2.96 7.49
CA ARG A 117 9.05 -2.26 8.66
C ARG A 117 9.16 -0.73 8.62
N ASN A 118 9.17 -0.13 7.43
CA ASN A 118 9.15 1.33 7.30
C ASN A 118 7.71 1.88 7.38
N GLN A 119 7.55 3.06 7.98
CA GLN A 119 6.26 3.72 8.16
C GLN A 119 6.34 5.17 7.67
N ALA A 120 5.47 5.53 6.72
CA ALA A 120 5.25 6.90 6.29
C ALA A 120 3.90 7.39 6.84
N ASP A 121 3.94 8.08 7.98
CA ASP A 121 2.77 8.46 8.78
C ASP A 121 2.33 9.93 8.58
N GLY A 122 3.24 10.78 8.11
CA GLY A 122 2.96 12.17 7.80
C GLY A 122 2.24 12.34 6.46
N ILE A 123 1.50 13.43 6.30
CA ILE A 123 0.92 13.82 5.00
C ILE A 123 2.09 14.13 4.05
N HIS A 124 2.08 13.58 2.83
CA HIS A 124 3.20 13.68 1.87
C HIS A 124 4.55 13.13 2.36
N SER A 125 4.61 12.34 3.44
CA SER A 125 5.88 11.84 3.95
C SER A 125 6.42 10.70 3.09
N VAL A 126 7.75 10.56 3.05
CA VAL A 126 8.44 9.66 2.13
C VAL A 126 9.50 8.85 2.87
N VAL A 127 9.38 7.52 2.80
CA VAL A 127 10.47 6.62 3.19
C VAL A 127 11.00 5.89 1.95
N ILE A 128 12.23 6.20 1.57
CA ILE A 128 12.88 5.60 0.38
C ILE A 128 13.27 4.14 0.65
N GLY A 129 13.62 3.77 1.88
CA GLY A 129 13.95 2.40 2.23
C GLY A 129 14.56 2.24 3.61
N GLY A 130 15.31 1.15 3.81
CA GLY A 130 15.94 0.82 5.10
C GLY A 130 15.08 -0.10 5.96
N THR A 131 15.32 -0.09 7.26
CA THR A 131 14.66 -0.97 8.23
C THR A 131 14.12 -0.19 9.43
N ASP A 132 12.85 -0.41 9.79
CA ASP A 132 12.25 0.18 11.00
C ASP A 132 12.29 1.73 11.05
N ASN A 133 12.22 2.42 9.92
CA ASN A 133 12.16 3.90 9.90
C ASN A 133 10.71 4.41 10.03
N GLN A 134 10.50 5.54 10.71
CA GLN A 134 9.18 6.19 10.88
C GLN A 134 9.25 7.67 10.51
N ASP A 135 8.54 8.06 9.45
CA ASP A 135 8.47 9.44 8.96
C ASP A 135 7.09 10.06 9.22
N LYS A 136 6.98 10.83 10.30
CA LYS A 136 5.74 11.42 10.83
C LYS A 136 5.55 12.89 10.48
N GLY A 137 6.59 13.54 9.96
CA GLY A 137 6.54 14.94 9.54
C GLY A 137 5.69 15.13 8.29
N GLU A 138 5.03 16.28 8.16
CA GLU A 138 4.38 16.66 6.91
C GLU A 138 5.43 17.00 5.86
N GLY A 139 5.32 16.42 4.66
CA GLY A 139 6.24 16.69 3.54
C GLY A 139 7.69 16.37 3.83
N SER A 140 7.95 15.51 4.83
CA SER A 140 9.29 15.11 5.23
C SER A 140 9.76 13.87 4.48
N ILE A 141 11.05 13.56 4.65
CA ILE A 141 11.67 12.41 3.99
C ILE A 141 12.69 11.69 4.89
N ILE A 142 12.64 10.35 4.89
CA ILE A 142 13.73 9.49 5.33
C ILE A 142 14.28 8.75 4.10
N VAL A 143 15.54 9.01 3.77
CA VAL A 143 16.22 8.42 2.60
C VAL A 143 16.63 6.95 2.84
N GLY A 144 16.85 6.55 4.09
CA GLY A 144 17.20 5.17 4.41
C GLY A 144 17.71 5.01 5.83
N GLY A 145 18.49 3.96 6.07
CA GLY A 145 19.06 3.65 7.39
C GLY A 145 18.19 2.71 8.21
N VAL A 146 18.44 2.67 9.52
CA VAL A 146 17.78 1.76 10.46
C VAL A 146 17.27 2.54 11.67
N GLN A 147 16.01 2.32 12.06
CA GLN A 147 15.41 2.88 13.28
C GLN A 147 15.42 4.41 13.38
N ASN A 148 15.30 5.12 12.25
CA ASN A 148 15.21 6.58 12.28
C ASN A 148 13.75 7.04 12.50
N LEU A 149 13.57 8.11 13.30
CA LEU A 149 12.30 8.76 13.55
C LEU A 149 12.38 10.22 13.10
N ASN A 150 11.49 10.62 12.21
CA ASN A 150 11.39 12.01 11.76
C ASN A 150 10.03 12.59 12.13
N LEU A 151 10.04 13.65 12.94
CA LEU A 151 8.86 14.35 13.46
C LEU A 151 8.72 15.78 12.89
N GLY A 152 9.78 16.32 12.29
CA GLY A 152 9.80 17.69 11.78
C GLY A 152 9.02 17.83 10.47
N ALA A 153 8.25 18.90 10.29
CA ALA A 153 7.64 19.20 8.99
C ALA A 153 8.70 19.67 7.99
N PHE A 154 8.60 19.21 6.75
CA PHE A 154 9.51 19.54 5.64
C PHE A 154 10.99 19.22 5.93
N SER A 155 11.25 18.28 6.84
CA SER A 155 12.60 17.88 7.25
C SER A 155 13.11 16.67 6.44
N SER A 156 14.42 16.41 6.52
CA SER A 156 15.05 15.26 5.88
C SER A 156 15.98 14.50 6.82
N VAL A 157 15.91 13.18 6.80
CA VAL A 157 16.91 12.27 7.38
C VAL A 157 17.59 11.49 6.26
N LEU A 158 18.88 11.74 6.04
CA LEU A 158 19.62 11.17 4.90
C LEU A 158 19.98 9.68 5.06
N GLY A 159 19.83 9.13 6.26
CA GLY A 159 20.05 7.73 6.57
C GLY A 159 21.25 7.50 7.48
N GLN A 160 21.01 6.75 8.56
CA GLN A 160 21.94 6.33 9.62
C GLN A 160 21.21 5.34 10.56
N PHE A 161 21.76 5.06 11.74
CA PHE A 161 21.11 4.26 12.79
C PHE A 161 20.55 5.19 13.90
N GLU A 162 19.29 4.97 14.31
CA GLU A 162 18.65 5.60 15.49
C GLU A 162 18.65 7.15 15.52
N GLN A 163 18.45 7.82 14.39
CA GLN A 163 18.32 9.29 14.38
C GLN A 163 16.90 9.72 14.78
N VAL A 164 16.80 10.80 15.57
CA VAL A 164 15.52 11.46 15.88
C VAL A 164 15.57 12.91 15.41
N GLN A 165 14.84 13.23 14.34
CA GLN A 165 14.76 14.58 13.77
C GLN A 165 13.44 15.24 14.20
N THR A 166 13.51 16.36 14.93
CA THR A 166 12.30 17.04 15.46
C THR A 166 12.09 18.45 14.93
N SER A 167 13.12 19.10 14.39
CA SER A 167 13.00 20.47 13.87
C SER A 167 12.44 20.48 12.45
N SER A 168 11.50 21.41 12.22
CA SER A 168 11.03 21.73 10.88
C SER A 168 12.08 22.55 10.12
N TYR A 169 12.11 22.45 8.80
CA TYR A 169 13.01 23.27 7.99
C TYR A 169 12.59 24.75 8.08
N HIS A 170 13.45 25.60 8.66
CA HIS A 170 13.31 27.04 8.56
C HIS A 170 14.23 27.54 7.43
N SER A 171 13.65 28.04 6.34
CA SER A 171 14.41 28.82 5.37
C SER A 171 14.92 30.09 6.06
N LEU A 172 16.23 30.23 6.22
CA LEU A 172 16.83 31.52 6.55
C LEU A 172 16.55 32.46 5.37
N GLN A 173 15.70 33.47 5.59
CA GLN A 173 15.61 34.65 4.74
C GLN A 173 16.65 35.68 5.18
#